data_AF-A0A2V7QQ38-F1
#
_entry.id   AF-A0A2V7QQ38-F1
#
_cell.length_a   1.000
_cell.length_b   1.000
_cell.length_c   1.000
_cell.angle_alpha   90.00
_cell.angle_beta   90.00
_cell.angle_gamma   90.00
#
_symmetry.space_group_name_H-M   'P 1'
#
loop_
_entity.id
_entity.type
_entity.pdbx_description
1 polymer ?
#
loop_
_entity_poly.entity_id
_entity_poly.type
_entity_poly.pdbx_seq_one_letter_code
_entity_poly.pdbx_strand_id
1 'polypeptide(L)'
;MLRRLTPALLLAAAASLPAQSTVRLYTDLGTYHKDIGTKVPAAQQYFDQGLRLVYGFNHAEAIRSFARAAELDPTCAMCYWGIAYAYGPHVNAGMDSASGVKAYQAAQKALSLSKTAPAWQRGYINAVVARYAQVPPANRANLDSAYSRAMRDAAKKYPNDLDAVALSAESMMDLRPWNYWTPEGKPYPGTDEIVRQLEYVIARNPNHPGACHYYIHAVEAVKPQLAVPCAERLARLMPGEGHMVHMPAHIYVRVGRYKDAAMSNVHAIHMDETFIEGQPQPTVYSLAYYPHNIHFLAFVSSMAGRSAQAIDAAKTLKSKVNMDVAKNVGMLQEMVPYYVLTLTTFGHWDDVLAEPLPPAEMRFPSALAYYARGVAYAAKGDFGNARIALDTVMAIDAATPADAEHKAPISIAVHALM
;
A
#
# COMPACT_ATOMS: atom_id res chain seq x y z
N MET A 1 -9.00 8.83 -11.60
CA MET A 1 -7.66 8.22 -11.66
C MET A 1 -7.51 6.91 -10.90
N LEU A 2 -8.55 6.33 -10.27
CA LEU A 2 -8.52 4.94 -9.80
C LEU A 2 -9.84 4.28 -10.19
N ARG A 3 -9.93 3.75 -11.42
CA ARG A 3 -11.07 2.93 -11.88
C ARG A 3 -10.52 1.54 -12.16
N ARG A 4 -10.96 0.57 -11.35
CA ARG A 4 -10.67 -0.87 -11.48
C ARG A 4 -9.18 -1.22 -11.44
N LEU A 5 -8.56 -1.07 -10.28
CA LEU A 5 -7.37 -1.88 -9.97
C LEU A 5 -7.85 -3.32 -9.79
N THR A 6 -7.29 -4.25 -10.56
CA THR A 6 -7.28 -5.66 -10.18
C THR A 6 -6.47 -5.78 -8.90
N PRO A 7 -7.05 -6.20 -7.76
CA PRO A 7 -6.33 -6.14 -6.50
C PRO A 7 -5.53 -7.42 -6.31
N ALA A 8 -4.21 -7.30 -6.45
CA ALA A 8 -3.21 -7.92 -5.58
C ALA A 8 -1.84 -7.77 -6.25
N LEU A 9 -0.94 -7.00 -5.62
CA LEU A 9 0.49 -7.26 -5.81
C LEU A 9 0.75 -8.68 -5.29
N LEU A 10 0.92 -9.65 -6.18
CA LEU A 10 1.56 -10.93 -5.88
C LEU A 10 3.06 -10.76 -6.15
N LEU A 11 3.74 -10.04 -5.27
CA LEU A 11 5.20 -10.13 -5.24
C LEU A 11 5.58 -11.33 -4.38
N ALA A 12 6.12 -12.36 -5.03
CA ALA A 12 6.88 -13.40 -4.36
C ALA A 12 8.20 -12.80 -3.88
N ALA A 13 8.17 -12.08 -2.76
CA ALA A 13 9.38 -11.79 -2.02
C ALA A 13 9.71 -13.04 -1.22
N ALA A 14 10.66 -13.83 -1.70
CA ALA A 14 11.24 -14.91 -0.92
C ALA A 14 11.91 -14.30 0.33
N ALA A 15 11.16 -14.19 1.42
CA ALA A 15 11.71 -13.86 2.72
C ALA A 15 12.47 -15.09 3.23
N SER A 16 13.66 -15.35 2.69
CA SER A 16 14.68 -16.07 3.43
C SER A 16 15.17 -15.12 4.52
N LEU A 17 14.91 -15.46 5.79
CA LEU A 17 15.49 -14.72 6.91
C LEU A 17 17.02 -14.82 6.76
N PRO A 18 17.75 -13.70 6.55
CA PRO A 18 19.19 -13.76 6.66
C PRO A 18 19.52 -14.09 8.11
N ALA A 19 20.48 -15.00 8.30
CA ALA A 19 21.12 -15.15 9.58
C ALA A 19 21.79 -13.82 9.97
N GLN A 20 21.52 -13.36 11.19
CA GLN A 20 22.39 -12.44 11.93
C GLN A 20 22.49 -10.98 11.41
N SER A 21 21.37 -10.27 11.31
CA SER A 21 21.37 -8.82 11.58
C SER A 21 20.47 -8.54 12.78
N THR A 22 20.99 -7.81 13.77
CA THR A 22 20.20 -7.38 14.93
C THR A 22 18.98 -6.59 14.46
N VAL A 23 17.77 -7.02 14.81
CA VAL A 23 16.55 -6.26 14.51
C VAL A 23 16.63 -4.93 15.27
N ARG A 24 16.71 -3.82 14.54
CA ARG A 24 16.83 -2.47 15.11
C ARG A 24 15.54 -2.12 15.86
N LEU A 25 15.68 -1.49 17.03
CA LEU A 25 14.57 -0.76 17.63
C LEU A 25 14.54 0.65 17.05
N TYR A 26 13.47 0.98 16.34
CA TYR A 26 13.24 2.30 15.77
C TYR A 26 12.69 3.24 16.87
N THR A 27 13.14 4.49 16.85
CA THR A 27 12.79 5.49 17.88
C THR A 27 11.81 6.56 17.35
N ASP A 28 11.43 6.44 16.09
CA ASP A 28 10.65 7.38 15.29
C ASP A 28 9.30 6.80 14.81
N LEU A 29 8.99 5.54 15.10
CA LEU A 29 7.69 4.92 14.78
C LEU A 29 6.53 5.37 15.71
N GLY A 30 6.70 6.47 16.44
CA GLY A 30 5.72 6.98 17.39
C GLY A 30 5.64 6.19 18.70
N THR A 31 4.53 6.33 19.42
CA THR A 31 4.37 5.84 20.81
C THR A 31 3.19 4.90 21.02
N TYR A 32 2.56 4.41 19.95
CA TYR A 32 1.39 3.53 20.08
C TYR A 32 1.74 2.24 20.84
N HIS A 33 0.97 1.88 21.86
CA HIS A 33 1.32 0.79 22.78
C HIS A 33 0.12 -0.13 22.98
N LYS A 34 0.36 -1.43 22.91
CA LYS A 34 -0.62 -2.46 23.27
C LYS A 34 -0.01 -3.42 24.28
N ASP A 35 -0.39 -3.28 25.55
CA ASP A 35 0.05 -4.18 26.61
C ASP A 35 -0.41 -5.62 26.32
N ILE A 36 0.55 -6.52 26.09
CA ILE A 36 0.31 -7.94 25.86
C ILE A 36 0.60 -8.78 27.11
N GLY A 37 0.95 -8.16 28.24
CA GLY A 37 1.16 -8.82 29.52
C GLY A 37 2.46 -9.63 29.64
N THR A 38 3.38 -9.52 28.67
CA THR A 38 4.72 -10.10 28.79
C THR A 38 5.48 -9.48 29.97
N LYS A 39 6.32 -10.27 30.62
CA LYS A 39 7.19 -9.80 31.72
C LYS A 39 8.59 -9.41 31.24
N VAL A 40 8.86 -9.53 29.94
CA VAL A 40 10.12 -9.16 29.31
C VAL A 40 9.96 -7.80 28.63
N PRO A 41 10.47 -6.69 29.21
CA PRO A 41 10.24 -5.34 28.67
C PRO A 41 10.69 -5.19 27.21
N ALA A 42 11.82 -5.81 26.85
CA ALA A 42 12.32 -5.78 25.48
C ALA A 42 11.36 -6.49 24.51
N ALA A 43 10.70 -7.59 24.92
CA ALA A 43 9.71 -8.27 24.08
C ALA A 43 8.49 -7.37 23.84
N GLN A 44 8.03 -6.63 24.86
CA GLN A 44 6.95 -5.64 24.71
C GLN A 44 7.33 -4.53 23.71
N GLN A 45 8.57 -4.01 23.78
CA GLN A 45 9.04 -2.98 22.85
C GLN A 45 9.04 -3.47 21.38
N TYR A 46 9.53 -4.68 21.14
CA TYR A 46 9.52 -5.27 19.80
C TYR A 46 8.10 -5.64 19.34
N PHE A 47 7.20 -6.02 20.25
CA PHE A 47 5.79 -6.22 19.91
C PHE A 47 5.11 -4.92 19.49
N ASP A 48 5.29 -3.83 20.25
CA ASP A 48 4.74 -2.51 19.92
C ASP A 48 5.29 -2.01 18.59
N GLN A 49 6.59 -2.18 18.34
CA GLN A 49 7.22 -1.88 17.05
C GLN A 49 6.58 -2.70 15.92
N GLY A 50 6.42 -4.01 16.09
CA GLY A 50 5.78 -4.88 15.11
C GLY A 50 4.34 -4.44 14.81
N LEU A 51 3.57 -4.08 15.84
CA LEU A 51 2.19 -3.62 15.68
C LEU A 51 2.11 -2.29 14.91
N ARG A 52 2.98 -1.33 15.23
CA ARG A 52 3.11 -0.07 14.49
C ARG A 52 3.44 -0.36 13.03
N LEU A 53 4.46 -1.17 12.75
CA LEU A 53 4.88 -1.51 11.40
C LEU A 53 3.77 -2.21 10.59
N VAL A 54 2.99 -3.13 11.19
CA VAL A 54 1.82 -3.71 10.49
C VAL A 54 0.76 -2.65 10.21
N TYR A 55 0.49 -1.74 11.15
CA TYR A 55 -0.40 -0.61 10.86
C TYR A 55 0.12 0.29 9.75
N GLY A 56 1.44 0.38 9.52
CA GLY A 56 2.03 1.05 8.36
C GLY A 56 2.19 0.17 7.11
N PHE A 57 1.65 -1.05 7.11
CA PHE A 57 1.84 -2.05 6.05
C PHE A 57 3.30 -2.41 5.73
N ASN A 58 4.23 -2.20 6.66
CA ASN A 58 5.61 -2.70 6.57
C ASN A 58 5.70 -4.11 7.18
N HIS A 59 5.04 -5.07 6.53
CA HIS A 59 4.83 -6.42 7.07
C HIS A 59 6.14 -7.20 7.24
N ALA A 60 7.11 -7.04 6.32
CA ALA A 60 8.38 -7.73 6.40
C ALA A 60 9.18 -7.34 7.67
N GLU A 61 9.27 -6.04 7.97
CA GLU A 61 9.95 -5.58 9.18
C GLU A 61 9.12 -5.84 10.44
N ALA A 62 7.78 -5.85 10.33
CA ALA A 62 6.92 -6.28 11.42
C ALA A 62 7.15 -7.75 11.81
N ILE A 63 7.26 -8.65 10.83
CA ILE A 63 7.59 -10.07 11.05
C ILE A 63 8.91 -10.19 11.81
N ARG A 64 9.95 -9.46 11.41
CA ARG A 64 11.25 -9.45 12.10
C ARG A 64 11.11 -8.97 13.54
N SER A 65 10.32 -7.91 13.76
CA SER A 65 10.07 -7.35 15.09
C SER A 65 9.33 -8.35 15.99
N PHE A 66 8.25 -8.95 15.53
CA PHE A 66 7.52 -9.97 16.29
C PHE A 66 8.34 -11.24 16.53
N ALA A 67 9.14 -11.68 15.55
CA ALA A 67 10.07 -12.79 15.71
C ALA A 67 11.10 -12.49 16.81
N ARG A 68 11.66 -11.28 16.82
CA ARG A 68 12.57 -10.85 17.88
C ARG A 68 11.89 -10.81 19.26
N ALA A 69 10.65 -10.35 19.33
CA ALA A 69 9.86 -10.42 20.57
C ALA A 69 9.67 -11.87 21.06
N ALA A 70 9.37 -12.80 20.14
CA ALA A 70 9.20 -14.22 20.44
C ALA A 70 10.51 -14.93 20.81
N GLU A 71 11.65 -14.49 20.28
CA GLU A 71 12.98 -14.97 20.72
C GLU A 71 13.28 -14.57 22.17
N LEU A 72 12.91 -13.33 22.54
CA LEU A 72 13.13 -12.78 23.88
C LEU A 72 12.16 -13.34 24.93
N ASP A 73 10.91 -13.60 24.54
CA ASP A 73 9.90 -14.28 25.35
C ASP A 73 9.25 -15.43 24.56
N PRO A 74 9.81 -16.65 24.62
CA PRO A 74 9.29 -17.81 23.89
C PRO A 74 7.90 -18.28 24.36
N THR A 75 7.39 -17.74 25.47
CA THR A 75 6.05 -18.02 26.01
C THR A 75 5.00 -16.99 25.57
N CYS A 76 5.43 -15.92 24.90
CA CYS A 76 4.57 -14.85 24.41
C CYS A 76 3.65 -15.30 23.27
N ALA A 77 2.43 -15.74 23.59
CA ALA A 77 1.45 -16.15 22.58
C ALA A 77 1.12 -15.03 21.57
N MET A 78 1.03 -13.78 22.03
CA MET A 78 0.75 -12.63 21.17
C MET A 78 1.90 -12.30 20.20
N CYS A 79 3.15 -12.59 20.55
CA CYS A 79 4.29 -12.38 19.67
C CYS A 79 4.18 -13.31 18.45
N TYR A 80 3.83 -14.58 18.65
CA TYR A 80 3.55 -15.51 17.55
C TYR A 80 2.27 -15.16 16.78
N TRP A 81 1.24 -14.62 17.45
CA TRP A 81 0.07 -14.05 16.77
C TRP A 81 0.49 -12.93 15.81
N GLY A 82 1.38 -12.03 16.24
CA GLY A 82 1.88 -10.93 15.42
C GLY A 82 2.60 -11.40 14.17
N ILE A 83 3.46 -12.43 14.30
CA ILE A 83 4.10 -13.09 13.14
C ILE A 83 3.04 -13.63 12.18
N ALA A 84 2.06 -14.37 12.69
CA ALA A 84 1.00 -14.95 11.87
C ALA A 84 0.14 -13.89 11.18
N TYR A 85 -0.19 -12.81 11.88
CA TYR A 85 -0.98 -11.71 11.34
C TYR A 85 -0.24 -10.97 10.23
N ALA A 86 1.04 -10.65 10.44
CA ALA A 86 1.87 -9.91 9.49
C ALA A 86 2.19 -10.70 8.20
N TYR A 87 2.16 -12.04 8.22
CA TYR A 87 2.23 -12.82 6.97
C TYR A 87 0.95 -12.75 6.12
N GLY A 88 -0.17 -12.33 6.68
CA GLY A 88 -1.45 -12.29 5.99
C GLY A 88 -1.52 -11.21 4.91
N PRO A 89 -2.53 -11.32 4.02
CA PRO A 89 -2.80 -10.25 3.05
C PRO A 89 -3.24 -8.97 3.77
N HIS A 90 -3.24 -7.88 3.02
CA HIS A 90 -3.89 -6.62 3.37
C HIS A 90 -4.37 -5.95 2.09
N VAL A 91 -5.07 -4.83 2.19
CA VAL A 91 -5.65 -4.10 1.04
C VAL A 91 -4.69 -3.85 -0.13
N ASN A 92 -3.37 -3.70 0.11
CA ASN A 92 -2.39 -3.39 -0.92
C ASN A 92 -1.63 -4.61 -1.47
N ALA A 93 -1.60 -5.74 -0.76
CA ALA A 93 -0.83 -6.91 -1.19
C ALA A 93 -1.54 -8.23 -0.88
N GLY A 94 -1.47 -9.14 -1.86
CA GLY A 94 -1.92 -10.51 -1.68
C GLY A 94 -0.90 -11.32 -0.86
N MET A 95 -1.20 -12.61 -0.67
CA MET A 95 -0.34 -13.52 0.06
C MET A 95 0.01 -14.73 -0.80
N ASP A 96 1.29 -15.07 -0.89
CA ASP A 96 1.76 -16.29 -1.57
C ASP A 96 1.66 -17.54 -0.67
N SER A 97 1.75 -18.72 -1.29
CA SER A 97 1.65 -20.00 -0.57
C SER A 97 2.78 -20.21 0.43
N ALA A 98 3.98 -19.69 0.15
CA ALA A 98 5.14 -19.83 1.05
C ALA A 98 4.92 -19.06 2.36
N SER A 99 4.38 -17.85 2.26
CA SER A 99 3.93 -17.02 3.38
C SER A 99 2.78 -17.69 4.12
N GLY A 100 1.84 -18.31 3.41
CA GLY A 100 0.74 -19.09 4.01
C GLY A 100 1.21 -20.24 4.91
N VAL A 101 2.26 -20.96 4.52
CA VAL A 101 2.85 -22.03 5.36
C VAL A 101 3.44 -21.46 6.65
N LYS A 102 4.22 -20.37 6.55
CA LYS A 102 4.82 -19.71 7.72
C LYS A 102 3.77 -19.10 8.65
N ALA A 103 2.74 -18.49 8.07
CA ALA A 103 1.61 -17.92 8.81
C ALA A 103 0.86 -18.99 9.59
N TYR A 104 0.57 -20.14 8.96
CA TYR A 104 -0.06 -21.28 9.63
C TYR A 104 0.79 -21.79 10.80
N GLN A 105 2.09 -21.98 10.61
CA GLN A 105 3.00 -22.43 11.67
C GLN A 105 3.01 -21.48 12.87
N ALA A 106 3.10 -20.17 12.62
CA ALA A 106 3.06 -19.14 13.66
C ALA A 106 1.71 -19.12 14.39
N ALA A 107 0.59 -19.26 13.66
CA ALA A 107 -0.75 -19.30 14.24
C ALA A 107 -0.94 -20.52 15.16
N GLN A 108 -0.47 -21.71 14.74
CA GLN A 108 -0.52 -22.91 15.57
C GLN A 108 0.38 -22.80 16.81
N LYS A 109 1.55 -22.16 16.68
CA LYS A 109 2.42 -21.89 17.84
C LYS A 109 1.74 -20.93 18.83
N ALA A 110 1.12 -19.85 18.34
CA ALA A 110 0.33 -18.94 19.17
C ALA A 110 -0.79 -19.67 19.91
N LEU A 111 -1.54 -20.54 19.22
CA LEU A 111 -2.61 -21.36 19.80
C LEU A 111 -2.09 -22.31 20.90
N SER A 112 -0.94 -22.94 20.69
CA SER A 112 -0.35 -23.84 21.71
C SER A 112 -0.02 -23.12 23.03
N LEU A 113 0.32 -21.83 22.96
CA LEU A 113 0.71 -20.99 24.09
C LEU A 113 -0.50 -20.25 24.72
N SER A 114 -1.67 -20.27 24.08
CA SER A 114 -2.79 -19.40 24.46
C SER A 114 -3.64 -19.95 25.62
N LYS A 115 -3.33 -21.13 26.16
CA LYS A 115 -4.19 -21.80 27.17
C LYS A 115 -4.43 -20.94 28.41
N THR A 116 -3.41 -20.21 28.88
CA THR A 116 -3.47 -19.34 30.05
C THR A 116 -3.57 -17.85 29.70
N ALA A 117 -3.55 -17.50 28.40
CA ALA A 117 -3.62 -16.11 27.95
C ALA A 117 -4.98 -15.48 28.31
N PRO A 118 -5.06 -14.15 28.56
CA PRO A 118 -6.32 -13.44 28.76
C PRO A 118 -7.35 -13.71 27.65
N ALA A 119 -8.63 -13.62 28.00
CA ALA A 119 -9.72 -13.96 27.08
C ALA A 119 -9.68 -13.15 25.77
N TRP A 120 -9.31 -11.87 25.84
CA TRP A 120 -9.16 -11.01 24.66
C TRP A 120 -8.06 -11.52 23.73
N GLN A 121 -6.87 -11.88 24.24
CA GLN A 121 -5.78 -12.45 23.45
C GLN A 121 -6.18 -13.76 22.76
N ARG A 122 -6.90 -14.63 23.48
CA ARG A 122 -7.44 -15.87 22.87
C ARG A 122 -8.41 -15.56 21.72
N GLY A 123 -9.14 -14.44 21.77
CA GLY A 123 -9.97 -13.97 20.66
C GLY A 123 -9.16 -13.71 19.39
N TYR A 124 -8.08 -12.92 19.50
CA TYR A 124 -7.14 -12.65 18.39
C TYR A 124 -6.50 -13.93 17.84
N ILE A 125 -6.04 -14.80 18.74
CA ILE A 125 -5.36 -16.04 18.38
C ILE A 125 -6.33 -16.99 17.65
N ASN A 126 -7.56 -17.15 18.15
CA ASN A 126 -8.56 -17.96 17.47
C ASN A 126 -8.92 -17.39 16.10
N ALA A 127 -9.01 -16.07 15.97
CA ALA A 127 -9.24 -15.43 14.68
C ALA A 127 -8.10 -15.68 13.69
N VAL A 128 -6.84 -15.46 14.09
CA VAL A 128 -5.70 -15.68 13.19
C VAL A 128 -5.52 -17.15 12.80
N VAL A 129 -5.87 -18.09 13.70
CA VAL A 129 -5.90 -19.53 13.39
C VAL A 129 -6.90 -19.83 12.28
N ALA A 130 -8.08 -19.19 12.29
CA ALA A 130 -9.07 -19.36 11.23
C ALA A 130 -8.66 -18.76 9.87
N ARG A 131 -7.63 -17.89 9.84
CA ARG A 131 -7.13 -17.23 8.62
C ARG A 131 -6.28 -18.14 7.74
N TYR A 132 -5.81 -19.28 8.26
CA TYR A 132 -4.82 -20.12 7.59
C TYR A 132 -5.16 -21.62 7.64
N ALA A 133 -4.65 -22.34 6.65
CA ALA A 133 -4.73 -23.80 6.55
C ALA A 133 -3.33 -24.39 6.45
N GLN A 134 -3.16 -25.64 6.90
CA GLN A 134 -1.86 -26.33 6.87
C GLN A 134 -1.29 -26.43 5.45
N VAL A 135 -2.17 -26.69 4.48
CA VAL A 135 -1.86 -26.63 3.05
C VAL A 135 -2.59 -25.40 2.50
N PRO A 136 -1.87 -24.30 2.19
CA PRO A 136 -2.50 -23.08 1.70
C PRO A 136 -3.22 -23.32 0.36
N PRO A 137 -4.53 -23.01 0.27
CA PRO A 137 -5.25 -23.12 -0.99
C PRO A 137 -4.86 -21.96 -1.93
N ALA A 138 -4.95 -22.19 -3.24
CA ALA A 138 -4.79 -21.13 -4.23
C ALA A 138 -5.87 -20.04 -4.10
N ASN A 139 -7.12 -20.44 -3.82
CA ASN A 139 -8.21 -19.51 -3.52
C ASN A 139 -8.43 -19.41 -2.00
N ARG A 140 -8.26 -18.19 -1.47
CA ARG A 140 -8.34 -17.89 -0.05
C ARG A 140 -9.68 -17.35 0.44
N ALA A 141 -10.65 -17.13 -0.44
CA ALA A 141 -11.91 -16.44 -0.11
C ALA A 141 -12.62 -17.02 1.14
N ASN A 142 -12.60 -18.35 1.31
CA ASN A 142 -13.18 -19.01 2.47
C ASN A 142 -12.40 -18.74 3.77
N LEU A 143 -11.06 -18.72 3.71
CA LEU A 143 -10.19 -18.43 4.85
C LEU A 143 -10.28 -16.95 5.26
N ASP A 144 -10.27 -16.04 4.29
CA ASP A 144 -10.36 -14.59 4.55
C ASP A 144 -11.75 -14.25 5.14
N SER A 145 -12.82 -14.88 4.63
CA SER A 145 -14.16 -14.77 5.22
C SER A 145 -14.24 -15.36 6.63
N ALA A 146 -13.53 -16.45 6.91
CA ALA A 146 -13.50 -17.06 8.25
C ALA A 146 -12.77 -16.16 9.25
N TYR A 147 -11.63 -15.60 8.86
CA TYR A 147 -10.90 -14.60 9.64
C TYR A 147 -11.77 -13.37 9.93
N SER A 148 -12.42 -12.82 8.90
CA SER A 148 -13.26 -11.63 9.06
C SER A 148 -14.44 -11.88 10.02
N ARG A 149 -15.11 -13.05 9.92
CA ARG A 149 -16.15 -13.41 10.90
C ARG A 149 -15.60 -13.50 12.32
N ALA A 150 -14.46 -14.17 12.51
CA ALA A 150 -13.87 -14.34 13.83
C ALA A 150 -13.40 -13.00 14.44
N MET A 151 -12.86 -12.09 13.64
CA MET A 151 -12.49 -10.74 14.10
C MET A 151 -13.72 -9.89 14.45
N ARG A 152 -14.80 -9.97 13.66
CA ARG A 152 -16.07 -9.31 14.00
C ARG A 152 -16.64 -9.82 15.31
N ASP A 153 -16.54 -11.12 15.58
CA ASP A 153 -16.97 -11.70 16.86
C ASP A 153 -16.07 -11.25 18.02
N ALA A 154 -14.76 -11.15 17.81
CA ALA A 154 -13.83 -10.60 18.79
C ALA A 154 -14.15 -9.12 19.11
N ALA A 155 -14.39 -8.29 18.10
CA ALA A 155 -14.76 -6.88 18.27
C ALA A 155 -16.08 -6.72 19.05
N LYS A 156 -17.09 -7.55 18.78
CA LYS A 156 -18.34 -7.56 19.55
C LYS A 156 -18.15 -7.99 21.01
N LYS A 157 -17.28 -8.97 21.25
CA LYS A 157 -17.02 -9.51 22.57
C LYS A 157 -16.14 -8.59 23.43
N TYR A 158 -15.23 -7.85 22.80
CA TYR A 158 -14.27 -6.96 23.45
C TYR A 158 -14.36 -5.53 22.87
N PRO A 159 -15.51 -4.84 22.98
CA PRO A 159 -15.73 -3.55 22.31
C PRO A 159 -14.90 -2.38 22.85
N ASN A 160 -14.22 -2.57 23.98
CA ASN A 160 -13.27 -1.61 24.57
C ASN A 160 -11.84 -1.85 24.11
N ASP A 161 -11.54 -2.99 23.49
CA ASP A 161 -10.28 -3.21 22.80
C ASP A 161 -10.38 -2.59 21.40
N LEU A 162 -9.91 -1.35 21.28
CA LEU A 162 -10.02 -0.58 20.05
C LEU A 162 -9.23 -1.20 18.88
N ASP A 163 -8.14 -1.92 19.16
CA ASP A 163 -7.42 -2.67 18.13
C ASP A 163 -8.30 -3.79 17.56
N ALA A 164 -9.13 -4.44 18.39
CA ALA A 164 -10.00 -5.53 17.95
C ALA A 164 -11.05 -5.02 16.96
N VAL A 165 -11.59 -3.82 17.23
CA VAL A 165 -12.55 -3.15 16.34
C VAL A 165 -11.86 -2.67 15.06
N ALA A 166 -10.67 -2.06 15.16
CA ALA A 166 -9.91 -1.62 13.99
C ALA A 166 -9.50 -2.79 13.08
N LEU A 167 -9.03 -3.90 13.65
CA LEU A 167 -8.63 -5.11 12.92
C LEU A 167 -9.84 -5.89 12.39
N SER A 168 -11.01 -5.77 13.04
CA SER A 168 -12.27 -6.25 12.47
C SER A 168 -12.64 -5.47 11.21
N ALA A 169 -12.54 -4.15 11.22
CA ALA A 169 -12.76 -3.35 10.02
C ALA A 169 -11.77 -3.68 8.90
N GLU A 170 -10.47 -3.81 9.21
CA GLU A 170 -9.44 -4.20 8.23
C GLU A 170 -9.70 -5.59 7.63
N SER A 171 -10.06 -6.58 8.46
CA SER A 171 -10.40 -7.92 7.96
C SER A 171 -11.58 -7.93 6.97
N MET A 172 -12.51 -6.97 7.10
CA MET A 172 -13.64 -6.80 6.18
C MET A 172 -13.20 -6.07 4.90
N MET A 173 -12.27 -5.13 5.02
CA MET A 173 -11.65 -4.45 3.88
C MET A 173 -10.93 -5.44 2.95
N ASP A 174 -10.28 -6.45 3.51
CA ASP A 174 -9.59 -7.52 2.78
C ASP A 174 -10.53 -8.44 1.97
N LEU A 175 -11.83 -8.45 2.25
CA LEU A 175 -12.80 -9.21 1.44
C LEU A 175 -13.08 -8.56 0.08
N ARG A 176 -12.78 -7.26 -0.05
CA ARG A 176 -12.99 -6.45 -1.26
C ARG A 176 -11.91 -5.36 -1.36
N PRO A 177 -10.62 -5.72 -1.43
CA PRO A 177 -9.53 -4.75 -1.42
C PRO A 177 -9.73 -3.69 -2.52
N TRP A 178 -9.62 -2.41 -2.15
CA TRP A 178 -9.83 -1.24 -3.01
C TRP A 178 -11.21 -1.10 -3.67
N ASN A 179 -12.18 -1.95 -3.33
CA ASN A 179 -13.49 -2.01 -3.99
C ASN A 179 -14.66 -1.83 -2.99
N TYR A 180 -14.63 -0.72 -2.25
CA TYR A 180 -15.59 -0.41 -1.19
C TYR A 180 -16.84 0.33 -1.67
N TRP A 181 -16.75 1.03 -2.79
CA TRP A 181 -17.82 1.87 -3.32
C TRP A 181 -18.08 1.61 -4.80
N THR A 182 -19.34 1.71 -5.23
CA THR A 182 -19.70 1.72 -6.65
C THR A 182 -19.20 2.99 -7.34
N PRO A 183 -19.16 3.03 -8.69
CA PRO A 183 -18.80 4.25 -9.42
C PRO A 183 -19.69 5.46 -9.10
N GLU A 184 -20.94 5.23 -8.68
CA GLU A 184 -21.91 6.25 -8.26
C GLU A 184 -21.75 6.65 -6.78
N GLY A 185 -20.78 6.08 -6.07
CA GLY A 185 -20.50 6.37 -4.67
C GLY A 185 -21.40 5.65 -3.66
N LYS A 186 -22.08 4.57 -4.06
CA LYS A 186 -22.87 3.75 -3.13
C LYS A 186 -21.98 2.71 -2.44
N PRO A 187 -22.19 2.41 -1.15
CA PRO A 187 -21.40 1.40 -0.45
C PRO A 187 -21.71 -0.01 -0.99
N TYR A 188 -20.68 -0.81 -1.23
CA TYR A 188 -20.86 -2.26 -1.38
C TYR A 188 -21.24 -2.91 -0.05
N PRO A 189 -21.78 -4.16 -0.05
CA PRO A 189 -22.10 -4.86 1.19
C PRO A 189 -20.89 -4.97 2.13
N GLY A 190 -21.07 -4.49 3.37
CA GLY A 190 -20.05 -4.45 4.41
C GLY A 190 -19.35 -3.10 4.58
N THR A 191 -19.36 -2.22 3.55
CA THR A 191 -18.64 -0.93 3.59
C THR A 191 -19.16 -0.01 4.69
N ASP A 192 -20.47 0.11 4.87
CA ASP A 192 -21.00 0.95 5.95
C ASP A 192 -20.61 0.41 7.34
N GLU A 193 -20.43 -0.90 7.49
CA GLU A 193 -19.97 -1.50 8.75
C GLU A 193 -18.49 -1.21 9.01
N ILE A 194 -17.64 -1.29 7.97
CA ILE A 194 -16.22 -0.89 8.02
C ILE A 194 -16.11 0.56 8.50
N VAL A 195 -16.81 1.48 7.82
CA VAL A 195 -16.80 2.92 8.14
C VAL A 195 -17.25 3.17 9.58
N ARG A 196 -18.37 2.57 10.01
CA ARG A 196 -18.87 2.74 11.39
C ARG A 196 -17.90 2.22 12.45
N GLN A 197 -17.24 1.08 12.22
CA GLN A 197 -16.27 0.53 13.16
C GLN A 197 -15.04 1.44 13.31
N LEU A 198 -14.54 1.97 12.20
CA LEU A 198 -13.40 2.90 12.20
C LEU A 198 -13.77 4.23 12.88
N GLU A 199 -14.94 4.79 12.58
CA GLU A 199 -15.44 6.00 13.25
C GLU A 199 -15.63 5.79 14.75
N TYR A 200 -16.12 4.61 15.16
CA TYR A 200 -16.25 4.25 16.58
C TYR A 200 -14.90 4.27 17.30
N VAL A 201 -13.84 3.74 16.66
CA VAL A 201 -12.48 3.75 17.22
C VAL A 201 -11.93 5.17 17.27
N ILE A 202 -12.02 5.92 16.17
CA ILE A 202 -11.50 7.29 16.07
C ILE A 202 -12.18 8.22 17.08
N ALA A 203 -13.48 8.06 17.33
CA ALA A 203 -14.20 8.85 18.33
C ALA A 203 -13.70 8.62 19.76
N ARG A 204 -13.16 7.43 20.07
CA ARG A 204 -12.65 7.06 21.40
C ARG A 204 -11.15 7.26 21.55
N ASN A 205 -10.41 7.05 20.48
CA ASN A 205 -8.98 7.29 20.38
C ASN A 205 -8.66 7.93 19.03
N PRO A 206 -8.69 9.27 18.94
CA PRO A 206 -8.40 9.98 17.69
C PRO A 206 -6.94 9.83 17.24
N ASN A 207 -6.08 9.25 18.09
CA ASN A 207 -4.67 9.00 17.82
C ASN A 207 -4.38 7.51 17.59
N HIS A 208 -5.39 6.68 17.32
CA HIS A 208 -5.18 5.29 16.94
C HIS A 208 -4.65 5.23 15.49
N PRO A 209 -3.39 4.82 15.26
CA PRO A 209 -2.76 4.90 13.94
C PRO A 209 -3.44 3.97 12.93
N GLY A 210 -3.68 2.71 13.29
CA GLY A 210 -4.39 1.75 12.43
C GLY A 210 -5.77 2.24 11.99
N ALA A 211 -6.62 2.68 12.92
CA ALA A 211 -7.95 3.17 12.58
C ALA A 211 -7.92 4.40 11.66
N CYS A 212 -7.06 5.39 11.92
CA CYS A 212 -6.95 6.53 11.02
C CYS A 212 -6.43 6.16 9.63
N HIS A 213 -5.45 5.25 9.56
CA HIS A 213 -4.94 4.75 8.29
C HIS A 213 -6.02 4.02 7.48
N TYR A 214 -6.68 3.03 8.09
CA TYR A 214 -7.76 2.28 7.43
C TYR A 214 -8.93 3.17 7.03
N TYR A 215 -9.23 4.20 7.82
CA TYR A 215 -10.30 5.15 7.49
C TYR A 215 -9.99 5.96 6.24
N ILE A 216 -8.75 6.41 6.06
CA ILE A 216 -8.31 7.08 4.82
C ILE A 216 -8.59 6.16 3.62
N HIS A 217 -8.12 4.92 3.64
CA HIS A 217 -8.38 3.94 2.58
C HIS A 217 -9.88 3.69 2.35
N ALA A 218 -10.66 3.60 3.43
CA ALA A 218 -12.08 3.29 3.34
C ALA A 218 -12.88 4.41 2.66
N VAL A 219 -12.48 5.69 2.76
CA VAL A 219 -13.31 6.83 2.30
C VAL A 219 -12.71 7.68 1.18
N GLU A 220 -11.42 7.55 0.87
CA GLU A 220 -10.69 8.46 -0.05
C GLU A 220 -11.33 8.61 -1.44
N ALA A 221 -11.99 7.57 -1.95
CA ALA A 221 -12.55 7.56 -3.28
C ALA A 221 -13.85 8.36 -3.41
N VAL A 222 -14.66 8.43 -2.35
CA VAL A 222 -16.06 8.92 -2.41
C VAL A 222 -16.36 10.00 -1.37
N LYS A 223 -15.81 9.90 -0.16
CA LYS A 223 -16.07 10.84 0.94
C LYS A 223 -14.76 11.33 1.58
N PRO A 224 -13.81 11.87 0.79
CA PRO A 224 -12.48 12.22 1.29
C PRO A 224 -12.50 13.27 2.40
N GLN A 225 -13.50 14.16 2.45
CA GLN A 225 -13.59 15.20 3.47
C GLN A 225 -13.69 14.62 4.89
N LEU A 226 -14.29 13.42 5.04
CA LEU A 226 -14.45 12.79 6.34
C LEU A 226 -13.10 12.43 6.99
N ALA A 227 -12.10 12.06 6.18
CA ALA A 227 -10.80 11.61 6.68
C ALA A 227 -9.77 12.74 6.85
N VAL A 228 -10.11 14.00 6.54
CA VAL A 228 -9.19 15.15 6.74
C VAL A 228 -8.64 15.20 8.18
N PRO A 229 -9.45 15.05 9.25
CA PRO A 229 -8.92 15.08 10.61
C PRO A 229 -7.93 13.95 10.92
N CYS A 230 -8.07 12.78 10.29
CA CYS A 230 -7.11 11.68 10.41
C CYS A 230 -5.84 11.97 9.59
N ALA A 231 -5.98 12.44 8.34
CA ALA A 231 -4.86 12.81 7.48
C ALA A 231 -3.94 13.85 8.16
N GLU A 232 -4.53 14.84 8.84
CA GLU A 232 -3.79 15.88 9.57
C GLU A 232 -2.99 15.38 10.77
N ARG A 233 -3.33 14.20 11.31
CA ARG A 233 -2.70 13.61 12.49
C ARG A 233 -1.72 12.49 12.12
N LEU A 234 -2.05 11.67 11.13
CA LEU A 234 -1.42 10.37 10.89
C LEU A 234 0.11 10.44 10.79
N ALA A 235 0.63 11.39 10.02
CA ALA A 235 2.08 11.58 9.87
C ALA A 235 2.80 11.88 11.19
N ARG A 236 2.14 12.52 12.18
CA ARG A 236 2.71 12.76 13.51
C ARG A 236 2.56 11.56 14.45
N LEU A 237 1.62 10.66 14.18
CA LEU A 237 1.43 9.46 15.00
C LEU A 237 2.57 8.45 14.79
N MET A 238 3.11 8.37 13.57
CA MET A 238 4.21 7.48 13.21
C MET A 238 5.14 8.12 12.17
N PRO A 239 5.95 9.13 12.57
CA PRO A 239 6.72 9.93 11.61
C PRO A 239 7.85 9.17 10.92
N GLY A 240 8.39 8.11 11.53
CA GLY A 240 9.44 7.27 10.94
C GLY A 240 8.92 6.22 9.93
N GLU A 241 7.61 6.13 9.73
CA GLU A 241 7.01 5.12 8.84
C GLU A 241 6.51 5.79 7.54
N GLY A 242 7.28 5.63 6.46
CA GLY A 242 7.06 6.35 5.21
C GLY A 242 5.66 6.18 4.64
N HIS A 243 5.10 4.96 4.68
CA HIS A 243 3.71 4.74 4.26
C HIS A 243 2.70 5.53 5.11
N MET A 244 2.84 5.56 6.43
CA MET A 244 1.93 6.30 7.32
C MET A 244 2.02 7.81 7.11
N VAL A 245 3.20 8.32 6.76
CA VAL A 245 3.44 9.73 6.43
C VAL A 245 2.91 10.09 5.04
N HIS A 246 2.92 9.13 4.11
CA HIS A 246 2.41 9.26 2.75
C HIS A 246 0.87 9.29 2.71
N MET A 247 0.19 8.39 3.42
CA MET A 247 -1.26 8.20 3.33
C MET A 247 -2.13 9.47 3.46
N PRO A 248 -1.78 10.49 4.27
CA PRO A 248 -2.46 11.78 4.25
C PRO A 248 -2.58 12.43 2.85
N ALA A 249 -1.60 12.23 1.97
CA ALA A 249 -1.57 12.78 0.62
C ALA A 249 -2.75 12.31 -0.24
N HIS A 250 -3.26 11.10 -0.02
CA HIS A 250 -4.45 10.56 -0.67
C HIS A 250 -5.70 11.39 -0.37
N ILE A 251 -5.83 11.92 0.84
CA ILE A 251 -6.93 12.83 1.20
C ILE A 251 -6.64 14.23 0.68
N TYR A 252 -5.44 14.75 0.94
CA TYR A 252 -5.07 16.12 0.57
C TYR A 252 -5.27 16.41 -0.91
N VAL A 253 -4.88 15.48 -1.79
CA VAL A 253 -5.05 15.66 -3.23
C VAL A 253 -6.52 15.72 -3.65
N ARG A 254 -7.40 14.99 -2.95
CA ARG A 254 -8.84 14.97 -3.21
C ARG A 254 -9.57 16.22 -2.73
N VAL A 255 -8.98 16.95 -1.77
CA VAL A 255 -9.53 18.20 -1.23
C VAL A 255 -8.72 19.44 -1.68
N GLY A 256 -7.85 19.31 -2.68
CA GLY A 256 -7.11 20.43 -3.29
C GLY A 256 -5.91 20.94 -2.49
N ARG A 257 -5.48 20.22 -1.43
CA ARG A 257 -4.33 20.59 -0.57
C ARG A 257 -3.00 20.08 -1.15
N TYR A 258 -2.68 20.44 -2.39
CA TYR A 258 -1.50 19.91 -3.10
C TYR A 258 -0.16 20.21 -2.40
N LYS A 259 -0.03 21.37 -1.75
CA LYS A 259 1.17 21.71 -0.97
C LYS A 259 1.39 20.73 0.19
N ASP A 260 0.33 20.39 0.93
CA ASP A 260 0.42 19.48 2.07
C ASP A 260 0.72 18.05 1.59
N ALA A 261 0.12 17.65 0.47
CA ALA A 261 0.43 16.37 -0.18
C ALA A 261 1.90 16.29 -0.62
N ALA A 262 2.47 17.38 -1.18
CA ALA A 262 3.88 17.43 -1.55
C ALA A 262 4.79 17.31 -0.33
N MET A 263 4.50 18.04 0.74
CA MET A 263 5.28 17.99 1.99
C MET A 263 5.25 16.60 2.63
N SER A 264 4.07 15.96 2.68
CA SER A 264 3.93 14.57 3.16
C SER A 264 4.81 13.62 2.36
N ASN A 265 4.82 13.73 1.03
CA ASN A 265 5.63 12.82 0.21
C ASN A 265 7.13 13.09 0.30
N VAL A 266 7.57 14.35 0.40
CA VAL A 266 8.99 14.65 0.68
C VAL A 266 9.45 13.98 1.97
N HIS A 267 8.63 14.04 3.03
CA HIS A 267 8.94 13.37 4.28
C HIS A 267 8.93 11.84 4.13
N ALA A 268 7.91 11.27 3.49
CA ALA A 268 7.80 9.83 3.28
C ALA A 268 9.00 9.25 2.50
N ILE A 269 9.41 9.93 1.42
CA ILE A 269 10.58 9.55 0.60
C ILE A 269 11.85 9.53 1.46
N HIS A 270 12.07 10.56 2.28
CA HIS A 270 13.24 10.62 3.16
C HIS A 270 13.26 9.48 4.20
N MET A 271 12.10 9.13 4.76
CA MET A 271 11.98 8.01 5.71
C MET A 271 12.23 6.67 5.02
N ASP A 272 11.67 6.47 3.82
CA ASP A 272 11.90 5.24 3.06
C ASP A 272 13.38 5.07 2.69
N GLU A 273 14.06 6.14 2.24
CA GLU A 273 15.48 6.09 1.91
C GLU A 273 16.33 5.71 3.13
N THR A 274 16.01 6.28 4.29
CA THR A 274 16.68 5.95 5.56
C THR A 274 16.41 4.51 6.00
N PHE A 275 15.19 4.01 5.77
CA PHE A 275 14.81 2.64 6.12
C PHE A 275 15.42 1.60 5.18
N ILE A 276 15.45 1.88 3.87
CA ILE A 276 15.95 0.96 2.83
C ILE A 276 17.48 0.86 2.88
N GLU A 277 18.17 1.91 3.33
CA GLU A 277 19.62 1.88 3.55
C GLU A 277 19.98 0.75 4.53
N GLY A 278 20.70 -0.26 4.03
CA GLY A 278 21.12 -1.42 4.83
C GLY A 278 20.13 -2.59 4.89
N GLN A 279 19.00 -2.54 4.17
CA GLN A 279 18.10 -3.70 4.07
C GLN A 279 18.66 -4.76 3.11
N PRO A 280 18.67 -6.05 3.52
CA PRO A 280 19.38 -7.10 2.79
C PRO A 280 18.69 -7.53 1.50
N GLN A 281 17.37 -7.33 1.38
CA GLN A 281 16.57 -7.76 0.23
C GLN A 281 15.43 -6.78 -0.06
N PRO A 282 15.10 -6.54 -1.34
CA PRO A 282 13.90 -5.79 -1.71
C PRO A 282 12.62 -6.46 -1.21
N THR A 283 11.67 -5.67 -0.72
CA THR A 283 10.33 -6.10 -0.31
C THR A 283 9.26 -5.36 -1.12
N VAL A 284 7.98 -5.70 -0.95
CA VAL A 284 6.86 -4.90 -1.49
C VAL A 284 7.01 -3.43 -1.12
N TYR A 285 7.52 -3.14 0.07
CA TYR A 285 7.75 -1.78 0.54
C TYR A 285 8.71 -1.02 -0.37
N SER A 286 9.92 -1.55 -0.59
CA SER A 286 10.95 -0.89 -1.41
C SER A 286 10.62 -0.93 -2.91
N LEU A 287 9.87 -1.94 -3.37
CA LEU A 287 9.56 -2.15 -4.78
C LEU A 287 8.29 -1.44 -5.25
N ALA A 288 7.37 -1.12 -4.34
CA ALA A 288 6.10 -0.50 -4.68
C ALA A 288 5.83 0.79 -3.89
N TYR A 289 5.91 0.77 -2.56
CA TYR A 289 5.55 1.94 -1.75
C TYR A 289 6.53 3.09 -1.91
N TYR A 290 7.83 2.83 -1.87
CA TYR A 290 8.84 3.88 -2.06
C TYR A 290 8.73 4.56 -3.45
N PRO A 291 8.70 3.82 -4.58
CA PRO A 291 8.40 4.41 -5.88
C PRO A 291 7.05 5.13 -5.92
N HIS A 292 6.02 4.61 -5.25
CA HIS A 292 4.71 5.25 -5.17
C HIS A 292 4.78 6.63 -4.49
N ASN A 293 5.55 6.78 -3.42
CA ASN A 293 5.74 8.06 -2.72
C ASN A 293 6.40 9.10 -3.63
N ILE A 294 7.40 8.70 -4.43
CA ILE A 294 8.05 9.57 -5.42
C ILE A 294 7.09 9.94 -6.56
N HIS A 295 6.34 8.95 -7.06
CA HIS A 295 5.31 9.17 -8.08
C HIS A 295 4.25 10.17 -7.61
N PHE A 296 3.80 10.04 -6.36
CA PHE A 296 2.83 10.97 -5.78
C PHE A 296 3.41 12.38 -5.64
N LEU A 297 4.68 12.53 -5.26
CA LEU A 297 5.37 13.82 -5.24
C LEU A 297 5.40 14.47 -6.63
N ALA A 298 5.76 13.71 -7.66
CA ALA A 298 5.74 14.19 -9.04
C ALA A 298 4.33 14.65 -9.45
N PHE A 299 3.30 13.84 -9.16
CA PHE A 299 1.91 14.16 -9.45
C PHE A 299 1.45 15.46 -8.80
N VAL A 300 1.58 15.58 -7.46
CA VAL A 300 1.06 16.74 -6.73
C VAL A 300 1.87 18.00 -7.01
N SER A 301 3.16 17.85 -7.36
CA SER A 301 3.98 18.97 -7.82
C SER A 301 3.52 19.47 -9.19
N SER A 302 3.15 18.56 -10.11
CA SER A 302 2.53 18.92 -11.40
C SER A 302 1.22 19.67 -11.20
N MET A 303 0.34 19.16 -10.33
CA MET A 303 -0.94 19.82 -10.00
C MET A 303 -0.76 21.19 -9.34
N ALA A 304 0.34 21.38 -8.59
CA ALA A 304 0.68 22.66 -7.97
C ALA A 304 1.45 23.62 -8.90
N GLY A 305 1.69 23.25 -10.17
CA GLY A 305 2.47 24.06 -11.12
C GLY A 305 3.97 24.16 -10.80
N ARG A 306 4.49 23.29 -9.94
CA ARG A 306 5.90 23.29 -9.50
C ARG A 306 6.77 22.48 -10.46
N SER A 307 6.98 23.00 -11.67
CA SER A 307 7.68 22.32 -12.78
C SER A 307 9.00 21.66 -12.35
N ALA A 308 9.93 22.43 -11.76
CA ALA A 308 11.24 21.90 -11.37
C ALA A 308 11.14 20.70 -10.40
N GLN A 309 10.27 20.79 -9.39
CA GLN A 309 10.07 19.71 -8.42
C GLN A 309 9.38 18.49 -9.05
N ALA A 310 8.40 18.72 -9.93
CA ALA A 310 7.70 17.65 -10.62
C ALA A 310 8.65 16.85 -11.53
N ILE A 311 9.46 17.55 -12.33
CA ILE A 311 10.42 16.94 -13.25
C ILE A 311 11.50 16.18 -12.48
N ASP A 312 12.05 16.77 -11.42
CA ASP A 312 13.07 16.13 -10.58
C ASP A 312 12.55 14.86 -9.89
N ALA A 313 11.34 14.93 -9.31
CA ALA A 313 10.68 13.76 -8.71
C ALA A 313 10.39 12.68 -9.75
N ALA A 314 9.88 13.04 -10.93
CA ALA A 314 9.58 12.07 -11.99
C ALA A 314 10.85 11.44 -12.58
N LYS A 315 11.95 12.19 -12.66
CA LYS A 315 13.27 11.67 -13.05
C LYS A 315 13.80 10.70 -12.00
N THR A 316 13.66 11.05 -10.72
CA THR A 316 14.01 10.17 -9.60
C THR A 316 13.19 8.89 -9.66
N LEU A 317 11.87 8.98 -9.86
CA LEU A 317 10.98 7.83 -10.01
C LEU A 317 11.47 6.87 -11.09
N LYS A 318 11.81 7.38 -12.28
CA LYS A 318 12.35 6.57 -13.39
C LYS A 318 13.58 5.75 -12.97
N SER A 319 14.43 6.27 -12.08
CA SER A 319 15.60 5.55 -11.56
C SER A 319 15.27 4.48 -10.51
N LYS A 320 14.06 4.51 -9.92
CA LYS A 320 13.65 3.62 -8.82
C LYS A 320 12.64 2.55 -9.24
N VAL A 321 11.94 2.73 -10.36
CA VAL A 321 11.02 1.71 -10.89
C VAL A 321 11.82 0.49 -11.35
N ASN A 322 11.58 -0.66 -10.73
CA ASN A 322 12.16 -1.92 -11.17
C ASN A 322 11.40 -2.45 -12.40
N MET A 323 12.08 -2.54 -13.53
CA MET A 323 11.46 -2.91 -14.81
C MET A 323 10.97 -4.37 -14.86
N ASP A 324 11.69 -5.30 -14.21
CA ASP A 324 11.31 -6.72 -14.19
C ASP A 324 10.03 -6.95 -13.40
N VAL A 325 9.85 -6.19 -12.32
CA VAL A 325 8.61 -6.19 -11.54
C VAL A 325 7.51 -5.45 -12.29
N ALA A 326 7.80 -4.27 -12.88
CA ALA A 326 6.82 -3.45 -13.58
C ALA A 326 6.17 -4.18 -14.76
N LYS A 327 6.89 -5.06 -15.47
CA LYS A 327 6.33 -5.91 -16.53
C LYS A 327 5.13 -6.74 -16.08
N ASN A 328 5.09 -7.12 -14.80
CA ASN A 328 4.09 -8.05 -14.26
C ASN A 328 3.09 -7.38 -13.31
N VAL A 329 3.31 -6.11 -12.97
CA VAL A 329 2.53 -5.38 -11.95
C VAL A 329 1.95 -4.11 -12.54
N GLY A 330 0.64 -4.11 -12.80
CA GLY A 330 -0.06 -3.03 -13.49
C GLY A 330 0.16 -1.64 -12.88
N MET A 331 0.04 -1.50 -11.56
CA MET A 331 0.30 -0.25 -10.84
C MET A 331 1.70 0.32 -11.11
N LEU A 332 2.72 -0.54 -11.26
CA LEU A 332 4.08 -0.08 -11.54
C LEU A 332 4.27 0.29 -13.02
N GLN A 333 3.48 -0.27 -13.94
CA GLN A 333 3.47 0.17 -15.34
C GLN A 333 3.04 1.64 -15.46
N GLU A 334 2.16 2.12 -14.57
CA GLU A 334 1.73 3.53 -14.52
C GLU A 334 2.88 4.50 -14.27
N MET A 335 3.92 4.04 -13.56
CA MET A 335 5.08 4.85 -13.20
C MET A 335 6.13 4.93 -14.31
N VAL A 336 6.15 3.96 -15.23
CA VAL A 336 7.17 3.88 -16.29
C VAL A 336 7.15 5.09 -17.24
N PRO A 337 6.01 5.51 -17.82
CA PRO A 337 5.98 6.67 -18.71
C PRO A 337 5.93 8.00 -17.96
N TYR A 338 5.96 8.00 -16.62
CA TYR A 338 5.61 9.19 -15.85
C TYR A 338 6.56 10.36 -16.05
N TYR A 339 7.86 10.09 -16.24
CA TYR A 339 8.85 11.12 -16.54
C TYR A 339 8.55 11.85 -17.85
N VAL A 340 8.33 11.10 -18.94
CA VAL A 340 8.05 11.71 -20.26
C VAL A 340 6.69 12.42 -20.28
N LEU A 341 5.70 11.92 -19.53
CA LEU A 341 4.42 12.61 -19.34
C LEU A 341 4.57 13.91 -18.53
N THR A 342 5.46 13.93 -17.54
CA THR A 342 5.76 15.14 -16.76
C THR A 342 6.47 16.19 -17.62
N LEU A 343 7.44 15.79 -18.43
CA LEU A 343 8.08 16.68 -19.42
C LEU A 343 7.05 17.24 -20.41
N THR A 344 6.15 16.39 -20.90
CA THR A 344 5.04 16.80 -21.78
C THR A 344 4.14 17.84 -21.12
N THR A 345 3.80 17.63 -19.83
CA THR A 345 2.94 18.55 -19.06
C THR A 345 3.53 19.97 -18.99
N PHE A 346 4.86 20.09 -18.95
CA PHE A 346 5.57 21.37 -18.81
C PHE A 346 6.20 21.89 -20.10
N GLY A 347 5.93 21.26 -21.25
CA GLY A 347 6.38 21.79 -22.54
C GLY A 347 7.85 21.54 -22.88
N HIS A 348 8.48 20.55 -22.25
CA HIS A 348 9.87 20.17 -22.51
C HIS A 348 9.99 19.28 -23.75
N TRP A 349 9.62 19.81 -24.92
CA TRP A 349 9.43 19.02 -26.15
C TRP A 349 10.70 18.34 -26.65
N ASP A 350 11.84 19.02 -26.60
CA ASP A 350 13.12 18.43 -27.00
C ASP A 350 13.51 17.26 -26.09
N ASP A 351 13.30 17.42 -24.78
CA ASP A 351 13.55 16.36 -23.82
C ASP A 351 12.60 15.17 -24.04
N VAL A 352 11.31 15.42 -24.29
CA VAL A 352 10.32 14.36 -24.62
C VAL A 352 10.76 13.52 -25.83
N LEU A 353 11.27 14.17 -26.88
CA LEU A 353 11.72 13.49 -28.09
C LEU A 353 13.06 12.76 -27.89
N ALA A 354 13.92 13.27 -26.99
CA ALA A 354 15.19 12.65 -26.62
C ALA A 354 15.03 11.44 -25.68
N GLU A 355 13.92 11.35 -24.92
CA GLU A 355 13.70 10.25 -23.98
C GLU A 355 13.57 8.89 -24.71
N PRO A 356 14.26 7.83 -24.20
CA PRO A 356 14.14 6.49 -24.76
C PRO A 356 12.73 5.94 -24.57
N LEU A 357 12.26 5.18 -25.56
CA LEU A 357 10.97 4.49 -25.48
C LEU A 357 11.05 3.32 -24.48
N PRO A 358 9.97 3.05 -23.73
CA PRO A 358 9.82 1.81 -22.97
C PRO A 358 9.85 0.56 -23.88
N PRO A 359 10.06 -0.64 -23.32
CA PRO A 359 9.96 -1.89 -24.07
C PRO A 359 8.58 -2.04 -24.72
N ALA A 360 8.55 -2.38 -26.02
CA ALA A 360 7.32 -2.40 -26.82
C ALA A 360 6.29 -3.43 -26.32
N GLU A 361 6.73 -4.50 -25.66
CA GLU A 361 5.86 -5.49 -25.03
C GLU A 361 5.05 -4.88 -23.86
N MET A 362 5.54 -3.81 -23.24
CA MET A 362 4.81 -3.04 -22.24
C MET A 362 3.91 -2.03 -22.97
N ARG A 363 2.77 -2.53 -23.43
CA ARG A 363 1.81 -1.78 -24.28
C ARG A 363 1.41 -0.45 -23.66
N PHE A 364 1.03 -0.42 -22.39
CA PHE A 364 0.57 0.81 -21.75
C PHE A 364 1.67 1.89 -21.67
N PRO A 365 2.86 1.64 -21.08
CA PRO A 365 3.94 2.61 -21.07
C PRO A 365 4.35 3.06 -22.47
N SER A 366 4.42 2.13 -23.43
CA SER A 366 4.77 2.42 -24.82
C SER A 366 3.75 3.36 -25.47
N ALA A 367 2.45 3.08 -25.34
CA ALA A 367 1.40 3.97 -25.84
C ALA A 367 1.51 5.37 -25.25
N LEU A 368 1.75 5.51 -23.95
CA LEU A 368 1.85 6.82 -23.32
C LEU A 368 3.15 7.58 -23.68
N ALA A 369 4.24 6.86 -23.96
CA ALA A 369 5.46 7.48 -24.49
C ALA A 369 5.27 7.97 -25.93
N TYR A 370 4.59 7.21 -26.79
CA TYR A 370 4.23 7.67 -28.13
C TYR A 370 3.23 8.82 -28.11
N TYR A 371 2.28 8.80 -27.18
CA TYR A 371 1.39 9.94 -26.92
C TYR A 371 2.17 11.22 -26.62
N ALA A 372 3.10 11.16 -25.66
CA ALA A 372 3.97 12.27 -25.32
C ALA A 372 4.74 12.81 -26.53
N ARG A 373 5.32 11.92 -27.35
CA ARG A 373 6.02 12.30 -28.58
C ARG A 373 5.08 12.93 -29.61
N GLY A 374 3.87 12.41 -29.78
CA GLY A 374 2.86 12.98 -30.68
C GLY A 374 2.50 14.41 -30.31
N VAL A 375 2.29 14.68 -29.02
CA VAL A 375 2.07 16.04 -28.49
C VAL A 375 3.29 16.93 -28.77
N ALA A 376 4.50 16.46 -28.49
CA ALA A 376 5.72 17.22 -28.72
C ALA A 376 5.95 17.56 -30.21
N TYR A 377 5.75 16.61 -31.12
CA TYR A 377 5.84 16.85 -32.56
C TYR A 377 4.81 17.86 -33.05
N ALA A 378 3.54 17.72 -32.62
CA ALA A 378 2.49 18.67 -32.97
C ALA A 378 2.80 20.09 -32.46
N ALA A 379 3.27 20.21 -31.21
CA ALA A 379 3.67 21.49 -30.62
C ALA A 379 4.84 22.16 -31.36
N LYS A 380 5.71 21.36 -32.00
CA LYS A 380 6.83 21.83 -32.84
C LYS A 380 6.47 22.01 -34.33
N GLY A 381 5.22 21.77 -34.72
CA GLY A 381 4.75 21.89 -36.11
C GLY A 381 5.12 20.72 -37.02
N ASP A 382 5.66 19.62 -36.49
CA ASP A 382 5.99 18.42 -37.24
C ASP A 382 4.79 17.46 -37.30
N PHE A 383 3.79 17.83 -38.11
CA PHE A 383 2.56 17.05 -38.22
C PHE A 383 2.75 15.68 -38.87
N GLY A 384 3.84 15.48 -39.62
CA GLY A 384 4.19 14.18 -40.20
C GLY A 384 4.54 13.17 -39.10
N ASN A 385 5.48 13.52 -38.22
CA ASN A 385 5.84 12.66 -37.09
C ASN A 385 4.74 12.60 -36.02
N ALA A 386 3.95 13.66 -35.85
CA ALA A 386 2.77 13.61 -34.98
C ALA A 386 1.74 12.57 -35.47
N ARG A 387 1.49 12.48 -36.78
CA ARG A 387 0.62 11.46 -37.37
C ARG A 387 1.16 10.05 -37.13
N ILE A 388 2.46 9.82 -37.35
CA ILE A 388 3.11 8.52 -37.10
C ILE A 388 2.95 8.09 -35.63
N ALA A 389 3.11 9.04 -34.69
CA ALA A 389 2.90 8.78 -33.28
C ALA A 389 1.45 8.38 -32.99
N LEU A 390 0.46 9.11 -33.52
CA LEU A 390 -0.96 8.77 -33.38
C LEU A 390 -1.27 7.38 -33.96
N ASP A 391 -0.82 7.09 -35.18
CA ASP A 391 -1.04 5.78 -35.82
C ASP A 391 -0.47 4.63 -34.97
N THR A 392 0.68 4.89 -34.31
CA THR A 392 1.29 3.94 -33.38
C THR A 392 0.44 3.73 -32.12
N VAL A 393 -0.06 4.81 -31.49
CA VAL A 393 -0.95 4.70 -30.31
C VAL A 393 -2.25 3.99 -30.69
N MET A 394 -2.82 4.25 -31.87
CA MET A 394 -4.01 3.54 -32.39
C MET A 394 -3.75 2.04 -32.57
N ALA A 395 -2.58 1.66 -33.11
CA ALA A 395 -2.22 0.26 -33.26
C ALA A 395 -2.07 -0.46 -31.90
N ILE A 396 -1.44 0.20 -30.91
CA ILE A 396 -1.33 -0.32 -29.54
C ILE A 396 -2.71 -0.45 -28.89
N ASP A 397 -3.58 0.54 -29.06
CA ASP A 397 -4.95 0.51 -28.55
C ASP A 397 -5.73 -0.67 -29.12
N ALA A 398 -5.71 -0.84 -30.45
CA ALA A 398 -6.39 -1.94 -31.13
C ALA A 398 -5.87 -3.32 -30.70
N ALA A 399 -4.57 -3.45 -30.42
CA ALA A 399 -3.96 -4.68 -29.93
C ALA A 399 -4.22 -4.95 -28.44
N THR A 400 -4.70 -3.95 -27.69
CA THR A 400 -4.96 -4.07 -26.24
C THR A 400 -6.38 -4.58 -25.99
N PRO A 401 -6.55 -5.70 -25.26
CA PRO A 401 -7.87 -6.25 -24.94
C PRO A 401 -8.81 -5.23 -24.28
N ALA A 402 -10.10 -5.32 -24.58
CA ALA A 402 -11.10 -4.38 -24.07
C ALA A 402 -11.26 -4.41 -22.54
N ASP A 403 -10.96 -5.54 -21.92
CA ASP A 403 -11.00 -5.80 -20.49
C ASP A 403 -9.65 -5.58 -19.78
N ALA A 404 -8.60 -5.21 -20.51
CA ALA A 404 -7.29 -4.93 -19.92
C ALA A 404 -7.34 -3.70 -19.00
N GLU A 405 -6.64 -3.77 -17.87
CA GLU A 405 -6.58 -2.75 -16.81
C GLU A 405 -6.34 -1.33 -17.36
N HIS A 406 -5.38 -1.19 -18.29
CA HIS A 406 -4.98 0.09 -18.85
C HIS A 406 -5.60 0.43 -20.21
N LYS A 407 -6.63 -0.29 -20.66
CA LYS A 407 -7.27 -0.04 -21.96
C LYS A 407 -7.81 1.40 -22.06
N ALA A 408 -8.58 1.84 -21.07
CA ALA A 408 -9.24 3.14 -21.11
C ALA A 408 -8.25 4.33 -21.20
N PRO A 409 -7.17 4.39 -20.40
CA PRO A 409 -6.12 5.39 -20.58
C PRO A 409 -5.49 5.43 -21.98
N ILE A 410 -5.22 4.27 -22.60
CA ILE A 410 -4.66 4.21 -23.96
C ILE A 410 -5.67 4.78 -24.97
N SER A 411 -6.95 4.42 -24.85
CA SER A 411 -7.99 4.96 -25.71
C SER A 411 -8.12 6.48 -25.55
N ILE A 412 -7.99 7.03 -24.34
CA ILE A 412 -7.97 8.49 -24.13
C ILE A 412 -6.79 9.15 -24.87
N ALA A 413 -5.61 8.52 -24.83
CA ALA A 413 -4.43 9.03 -25.53
C ALA A 413 -4.63 9.09 -27.06
N VAL A 414 -5.34 8.14 -27.65
CA VAL A 414 -5.75 8.20 -29.07
C VAL A 414 -6.61 9.44 -29.32
N HIS A 415 -7.67 9.61 -28.54
CA HIS A 415 -8.61 10.72 -28.74
C HIS A 415 -7.97 12.10 -28.53
N ALA A 416 -6.94 12.19 -27.68
CA ALA A 416 -6.24 13.45 -27.41
C ALA A 416 -5.24 13.85 -28.51
N LEU A 417 -4.83 12.93 -29.39
CA LEU A 417 -3.94 13.19 -30.53
C LEU A 417 -4.70 13.37 -31.87
N MET A 418 -5.94 12.87 -31.93
CA MET A 418 -6.84 13.09 -33.08
C MET A 418 -7.23 14.57 -33.18
#